data_AF-A0A8S9GR08-F1
#
_entry.id   AF-A0A8S9GR08-F1
#
_cell.length_a   1.000
_cell.length_b   1.000
_cell.length_c   1.000
_cell.angle_alpha   90.00
_cell.angle_beta   90.00
_cell.angle_gamma   90.00
#
_symmetry.space_group_name_H-M   'P 1'
#
loop_
_entity.id
_entity.type
_entity.pdbx_description
1 polymer ?
#
loop_
_entity_poly.entity_id
_entity_poly.type
_entity_poly.pdbx_seq_one_letter_code
_entity_poly.pdbx_strand_id
1 'polypeptide(L)'
;MADTETFLNRIVPEGSSAPWRHTMEGPDDMPAHIKSSMFGCQLTIPITKGKLNMGTWQGIWICEHRDDPTARRVVVTLNGI
;
A
#
# COMPACT_ATOMS: atom_id res chain seq x y z
N MET A 1 9.29 -6.46 -5.14
CA MET A 1 8.94 -5.57 -4.02
C MET A 1 10.03 -4.52 -3.82
N ALA A 2 11.30 -4.91 -3.64
CA ALA A 2 12.42 -3.95 -3.53
C ALA A 2 12.51 -2.94 -4.70
N ASP A 3 12.26 -3.36 -5.93
CA ASP A 3 12.24 -2.44 -7.08
C ASP A 3 11.06 -1.44 -7.00
N THR A 4 9.91 -1.89 -6.51
CA THR A 4 8.73 -1.03 -6.31
C THR A 4 9.02 0.00 -5.22
N GLU A 5 9.60 -0.42 -4.11
CA GLU A 5 10.02 0.46 -3.02
C GLU A 5 11.09 1.46 -3.48
N THR A 6 12.10 0.99 -4.23
CA THR A 6 13.13 1.84 -4.84
C THR A 6 12.50 2.91 -5.75
N PHE A 7 11.55 2.50 -6.59
CA PHE A 7 10.81 3.43 -7.44
C PHE A 7 10.01 4.44 -6.61
N LEU A 8 9.26 3.99 -5.61
CA LEU A 8 8.44 4.85 -4.75
C LEU A 8 9.29 5.84 -3.96
N ASN A 9 10.44 5.41 -3.42
CA ASN A 9 11.36 6.29 -2.69
C ASN A 9 12.02 7.34 -3.61
N ARG A 10 12.09 7.08 -4.92
CA ARG A 10 12.57 8.07 -5.88
C ARG A 10 11.53 9.15 -6.17
N ILE A 11 10.25 8.79 -6.26
CA ILE A 11 9.19 9.74 -6.62
C ILE A 11 8.49 10.38 -5.41
N VAL A 12 8.53 9.70 -4.27
CA VAL A 12 8.01 10.15 -2.98
C VAL A 12 9.11 9.91 -1.93
N PRO A 13 10.14 10.78 -1.90
CA PRO A 13 11.30 10.61 -1.03
C PRO A 13 10.93 10.71 0.44
N GLU A 14 11.61 9.94 1.28
CA GLU A 14 11.53 9.99 2.74
C GLU A 14 12.68 10.82 3.32
N GLY A 15 12.59 11.14 4.62
CA GLY A 15 13.67 11.79 5.36
C GLY A 15 13.46 13.28 5.60
N SER A 16 14.28 13.84 6.49
CA SER A 16 14.20 15.24 6.91
C SER A 16 14.53 16.25 5.81
N SER A 17 15.21 15.81 4.74
CA SER A 17 15.50 16.64 3.56
C SER A 17 14.39 16.59 2.51
N ALA A 18 13.38 15.74 2.68
CA ALA A 18 12.28 15.65 1.73
C ALA A 18 11.40 16.92 1.81
N PRO A 19 10.84 17.40 0.68
CA PRO A 19 10.16 18.69 0.59
C PRO A 19 8.71 18.64 1.13
N TRP A 20 8.47 17.89 2.20
CA TRP A 20 7.15 17.70 2.80
C TRP A 20 6.90 18.69 3.94
N ARG A 21 5.68 19.22 4.01
CA ARG A 21 5.28 20.13 5.09
C ARG A 21 4.81 19.39 6.34
N HIS A 22 4.22 18.20 6.16
CA HIS A 22 3.80 17.35 7.26
C HIS A 22 4.97 16.45 7.66
N THR A 23 5.54 16.68 8.85
CA THR A 23 6.76 15.99 9.31
C THR A 23 6.72 15.60 10.80
N MET A 24 5.59 15.85 11.47
CA MET A 24 5.48 15.70 12.93
C MET A 24 5.44 14.23 13.38
N GLU A 25 5.09 13.31 12.49
CA GLU A 25 4.84 11.90 12.82
C GLU A 25 5.95 10.95 12.33
N GLY A 26 7.07 11.52 11.88
CA GLY A 26 8.23 10.78 11.39
C GLY A 26 8.65 11.17 9.97
N PRO A 27 9.87 10.79 9.56
CA PRO A 27 10.41 11.07 8.22
C PRO A 27 9.72 10.30 7.08
N ASP A 28 9.02 9.21 7.41
CA ASP A 28 8.35 8.26 6.52
C ASP A 28 6.84 8.50 6.44
N ASP A 29 6.26 9.30 7.34
CA ASP A 29 4.82 9.44 7.48
C ASP A 29 4.11 10.09 6.29
N MET A 30 4.43 11.35 5.96
CA MET A 30 3.83 12.01 4.79
C MET A 30 4.13 11.25 3.48
N PRO A 31 5.35 10.74 3.24
CA PRO A 31 5.61 9.81 2.14
C PRO A 31 4.66 8.61 2.13
N ALA A 32 4.43 7.96 3.27
CA ALA A 32 3.53 6.82 3.39
C ALA A 32 2.10 7.17 2.97
N HIS A 33 1.59 8.34 3.39
CA HIS A 33 0.28 8.85 2.98
C HIS A 33 0.16 9.04 1.47
N ILE A 34 1.18 9.62 0.83
CA ILE A 34 1.20 9.83 -0.63
C ILE A 34 1.25 8.48 -1.35
N LYS A 35 2.20 7.60 -0.97
CA LYS A 35 2.35 6.26 -1.57
C LYS A 35 1.06 5.44 -1.44
N SER A 36 0.44 5.43 -0.26
CA SER A 36 -0.84 4.74 -0.03
C SER A 36 -1.96 5.25 -0.93
N SER A 37 -2.05 6.58 -1.11
CA SER A 37 -3.04 7.21 -1.99
C SER A 37 -2.86 6.85 -3.47
N MET A 38 -1.64 6.56 -3.91
CA MET A 38 -1.36 6.16 -5.29
C MET A 38 -1.88 4.75 -5.63
N PHE A 39 -1.81 3.81 -4.68
CA PHE A 39 -2.28 2.44 -4.88
C PHE A 39 -3.74 2.23 -4.47
N GLY A 40 -4.24 3.07 -3.56
CA GLY A 40 -5.54 2.89 -2.94
C GLY A 40 -5.50 1.94 -1.74
N CYS A 41 -6.61 1.91 -1.00
CA CYS A 41 -6.74 1.16 0.25
C CYS A 41 -7.63 -0.09 0.15
N GLN A 42 -8.11 -0.43 -1.06
CA GLN A 42 -9.01 -1.57 -1.27
C GLN A 42 -8.82 -2.21 -2.64
N LEU A 43 -9.24 -3.48 -2.73
CA LEU A 43 -9.31 -4.23 -3.98
C LEU A 43 -10.69 -4.89 -4.09
N THR A 44 -11.23 -4.92 -5.31
CA THR A 44 -12.42 -5.70 -5.64
C THR A 44 -11.98 -6.85 -6.54
N ILE A 45 -12.15 -8.09 -6.06
CA ILE A 45 -11.70 -9.30 -6.76
C ILE A 45 -12.92 -10.18 -7.05
N PRO A 46 -13.21 -10.52 -8.32
CA PRO A 46 -14.32 -11.41 -8.64
C PRO A 46 -14.08 -12.82 -8.07
N ILE A 47 -15.17 -13.51 -7.74
CA ILE A 47 -15.13 -14.91 -7.31
C ILE A 47 -15.89 -15.75 -8.33
N THR A 48 -15.24 -16.77 -8.86
CA THR A 48 -15.81 -17.70 -9.83
C THR A 48 -15.69 -19.12 -9.30
N LYS A 49 -16.82 -19.83 -9.17
CA LYS A 49 -16.87 -21.22 -8.66
C LYS A 49 -16.14 -21.39 -7.31
N GLY A 50 -16.36 -20.45 -6.40
CA GLY A 50 -15.77 -20.47 -5.05
C GLY A 50 -14.28 -20.15 -4.96
N LYS A 51 -13.66 -19.63 -6.03
CA LYS A 51 -12.24 -19.24 -6.06
C LYS A 51 -12.08 -17.78 -6.48
N LEU A 52 -11.10 -17.09 -5.91
CA LEU A 52 -10.67 -15.77 -6.39
C LEU A 52 -10.28 -15.88 -7.86
N ASN A 53 -10.90 -15.07 -8.71
CA ASN A 53 -10.69 -15.07 -10.15
C ASN A 53 -9.51 -14.17 -10.51
N MET A 54 -8.31 -14.68 -10.27
CA MET A 54 -7.05 -13.99 -10.46
C MET A 54 -6.25 -14.62 -11.61
N GLY A 55 -5.50 -13.80 -12.33
CA GLY A 55 -4.54 -14.27 -13.33
C GLY A 55 -3.31 -14.92 -12.70
N THR A 56 -2.57 -15.70 -13.48
CA THR A 56 -1.41 -16.50 -13.03
C THR A 56 -0.37 -15.72 -12.23
N TRP A 57 -0.19 -14.43 -12.53
CA TRP A 57 0.83 -13.57 -11.92
C TRP A 57 0.27 -12.49 -11.00
N GLN A 58 -1.05 -12.49 -10.75
CA GLN A 58 -1.66 -11.55 -9.82
C GLN A 58 -1.46 -12.03 -8.37
N GLY A 59 -1.09 -11.10 -7.50
CA GLY A 59 -1.01 -11.32 -6.06
C GLY A 59 -1.73 -10.20 -5.32
N ILE A 60 -2.22 -10.50 -4.11
CA ILE A 60 -2.76 -9.50 -3.19
C ILE A 60 -1.63 -9.13 -2.24
N TRP A 61 -1.34 -7.84 -2.14
CA TRP A 61 -0.25 -7.33 -1.33
C TRP A 61 -0.76 -6.27 -0.37
N ILE A 62 -0.24 -6.32 0.86
CA ILE A 62 -0.33 -5.20 1.80
C ILE A 62 0.96 -4.41 1.61
N CYS A 63 0.85 -3.21 1.07
CA CYS A 63 1.98 -2.29 0.94
C CYS A 63 2.05 -1.43 2.19
N GLU A 64 2.84 -1.87 3.17
CA GLU A 64 3.19 -1.03 4.32
C GLU A 64 4.26 -0.02 3.90
N HIS A 65 4.07 1.23 4.29
CA HIS A 65 4.96 2.33 3.91
C HIS A 65 5.55 3.06 5.11
N ARG A 66 5.24 2.62 6.34
CA ARG A 66 5.94 3.03 7.55
C ARG A 66 7.05 2.04 7.86
N ASP A 67 8.20 2.56 8.29
CA ASP A 67 9.35 1.75 8.73
C ASP A 67 9.07 1.06 10.07
N ASP A 68 8.37 1.77 10.96
CA ASP A 68 7.95 1.29 12.28
C ASP A 68 6.42 1.21 12.38
N PRO A 69 5.78 0.26 11.66
CA PRO A 69 4.33 0.17 11.61
C PRO A 69 3.77 -0.49 12.87
N THR A 70 2.58 -0.06 13.26
CA THR A 70 1.71 -0.82 14.16
C THR A 70 0.91 -1.89 13.39
N ALA A 71 0.32 -2.84 14.11
CA ALA A 71 -0.47 -3.91 13.49
C ALA A 71 -1.56 -3.38 12.55
N ARG A 72 -1.66 -3.99 11.36
CA ARG A 72 -2.68 -3.66 10.36
C ARG A 72 -3.85 -4.64 10.41
N ARG A 73 -5.03 -4.14 10.07
CA ARG A 73 -6.25 -4.95 9.93
C ARG A 73 -6.74 -4.86 8.49
N VAL A 74 -6.90 -6.00 7.85
CA VAL A 74 -7.56 -6.12 6.55
C VAL A 74 -8.98 -6.64 6.78
N VAL A 75 -9.96 -5.96 6.20
CA VAL A 75 -11.35 -6.40 6.22
C VAL A 75 -11.66 -7.03 4.88
N VAL A 76 -12.16 -8.27 4.90
CA VAL A 76 -12.64 -8.97 3.70
C VAL A 76 -14.15 -9.04 3.77
N THR A 77 -14.80 -8.44 2.78
CA THR A 77 -16.26 -8.55 2.60
C THR A 77 -16.52 -9.44 1.40
N LEU A 78 -17.31 -10.50 1.60
CA LEU A 78 -17.78 -11.35 0.53
C LEU A 78 -19.24 -11.00 0.24
N ASN A 79 -19.53 -10.68 -1.03
CA ASN A 79 -20.86 -10.33 -1.48
C ASN A 79 -21.13 -10.96 -2.85
N GLY A 80 -22.32 -11.53 -3.03
CA GLY A 80 -22.73 -12.27 -4.22
C GLY A 80 -23.88 -13.23 -3.92
N ILE A 81 -24.32 -13.97 -4.93
CA ILE A 81 -25.34 -15.02 -4.87
C ILE A 81 -24.68 -16.36 -5.18
#